data_AF-A0A1M5RRG5-F1
#
_entry.id   AF-A0A1M5RRG5-F1
#
_cell.length_a   1.000
_cell.length_b   1.000
_cell.length_c   1.000
_cell.angle_alpha   90.00
_cell.angle_beta   90.00
_cell.angle_gamma   90.00
#
_symmetry.space_group_name_H-M   'P 1'
#
loop_
_entity.id
_entity.type
_entity.pdbx_description
1 polymer ?
#
loop_
_entity_poly.entity_id
_entity_poly.type
_entity_poly.pdbx_seq_one_letter_code
_entity_poly.pdbx_strand_id
1 'polypeptide(L)' 'RHVPEYKEYYAKKFNEVPKHQYKRALVLTARKLVRLVDALLRKNQIYTPQRSVNT' A
#
# COMPACT_ATOMS: atom_id res chain seq x y z
N ARG A 1 -6.33 -3.35 12.37
CA ARG A 1 -5.95 -4.55 11.57
C ARG A 1 -4.86 -4.15 10.59
N HIS A 2 -3.66 -4.72 10.69
CA HIS A 2 -2.55 -4.44 9.76
C HIS A 2 -2.73 -5.26 8.48
N VAL A 3 -2.58 -4.64 7.29
CA VAL A 3 -2.71 -5.33 6.00
C VAL A 3 -1.31 -5.78 5.55
N PRO A 4 -1.05 -7.10 5.39
CA PRO A 4 0.28 -7.61 5.05
C PRO A 4 0.80 -7.10 3.69
N GLU A 5 -0.10 -6.83 2.75
CA GLU A 5 0.21 -6.32 1.41
C GLU A 5 1.04 -5.02 1.43
N TYR A 6 0.79 -4.10 2.39
CA TYR A 6 1.56 -2.86 2.49
C TYR A 6 2.98 -3.10 3.00
N LYS A 7 3.18 -4.10 3.87
CA LYS A 7 4.50 -4.48 4.38
C LYS A 7 5.35 -5.13 3.30
N GLU A 8 4.77 -6.02 2.51
CA GLU A 8 5.43 -6.62 1.34
C GLU A 8 5.78 -5.55 0.30
N TYR A 9 4.85 -4.64 0.03
CA TYR A 9 5.10 -3.53 -0.89
C TYR A 9 6.24 -2.62 -0.40
N TYR A 10 6.25 -2.28 0.89
CA TYR A 10 7.35 -1.50 1.50
C TYR A 10 8.69 -2.19 1.33
N ALA A 11 8.79 -3.48 1.70
CA ALA A 11 10.03 -4.25 1.60
C ALA A 11 10.54 -4.31 0.15
N LYS A 12 9.63 -4.54 -0.81
CA LYS A 12 9.96 -4.50 -2.24
C LYS A 12 10.51 -3.12 -2.64
N LYS A 13 9.84 -2.02 -2.26
CA LYS A 13 10.27 -0.65 -2.61
C LYS A 13 11.55 -0.20 -1.93
N PHE A 14 11.85 -0.75 -0.77
CA PHE A 14 13.09 -0.53 -0.03
C PHE A 14 14.27 -1.15 -0.77
N ASN A 15 14.15 -2.42 -1.17
CA ASN A 15 15.23 -3.16 -1.85
C ASN A 15 15.48 -2.68 -3.31
N GLU A 16 14.56 -1.93 -3.91
CA GLU A 16 14.69 -1.43 -5.29
C GLU A 16 15.75 -0.34 -5.46
N VAL A 17 16.08 0.44 -4.42
CA VAL A 17 16.93 1.64 -4.58
C VAL A 17 17.95 1.72 -3.44
N PRO A 18 19.25 1.97 -3.71
CA PRO A 18 20.27 2.05 -2.66
C PRO A 18 20.29 3.40 -1.92
N LYS A 19 19.86 4.50 -2.56
CA LYS A 19 19.88 5.85 -1.97
C LYS A 19 18.49 6.31 -1.52
N HIS A 20 18.39 6.81 -0.29
CA HIS A 20 17.13 7.26 0.33
C HIS A 20 16.01 6.20 0.33
N GLN A 21 16.38 4.91 0.38
CA GLN A 21 15.48 3.76 0.37
C GLN A 21 14.32 3.88 1.35
N TYR A 22 14.61 4.26 2.60
CA TYR A 22 13.60 4.38 3.66
C TYR A 22 12.53 5.42 3.32
N LYS A 23 12.94 6.66 2.99
CA LYS A 23 12.02 7.75 2.68
C LYS A 23 11.19 7.43 1.43
N ARG A 24 11.83 6.88 0.38
CA ARG A 24 11.15 6.50 -0.86
C ARG A 24 10.11 5.40 -0.62
N ALA A 25 10.50 4.31 0.04
CA ALA A 25 9.62 3.18 0.31
C ALA A 25 8.41 3.60 1.17
N LEU A 26 8.64 4.45 2.18
CA LEU A 26 7.58 4.98 3.03
C LEU A 26 6.59 5.85 2.23
N VAL A 27 7.08 6.80 1.44
CA VAL A 27 6.23 7.68 0.63
C VAL A 27 5.44 6.89 -0.41
N LEU A 28 6.06 5.92 -1.08
CA LEU A 28 5.36 5.08 -2.07
C LEU A 28 4.27 4.22 -1.43
N THR A 29 4.52 3.69 -0.24
CA THR A 29 3.53 2.91 0.52
C THR A 29 2.37 3.78 0.97
N ALA A 30 2.65 4.98 1.50
CA ALA A 30 1.62 5.95 1.85
C ALA A 30 0.79 6.37 0.62
N ARG A 31 1.44 6.62 -0.53
CA ARG A 31 0.74 6.96 -1.78
C ARG A 31 -0.16 5.82 -2.27
N LYS A 32 0.24 4.56 -2.06
CA LYS A 32 -0.60 3.38 -2.37
C LYS A 32 -1.89 3.40 -1.54
N LEU A 33 -1.80 3.73 -0.24
CA LEU A 33 -2.95 3.89 0.64
C LEU A 33 -3.84 5.07 0.22
N VAL A 34 -3.26 6.25 0.03
CA VAL A 34 -4.02 7.46 -0.32
C VAL A 34 -4.80 7.26 -1.63
N ARG A 35 -4.20 6.62 -2.64
CA ARG A 35 -4.91 6.29 -3.89
C ARG A 35 -6.12 5.39 -3.67
N LEU A 36 -6.03 4.41 -2.77
CA LEU A 36 -7.17 3.55 -2.42
C LEU A 36 -8.30 4.39 -1.80
N VAL A 37 -7.96 5.21 -0.81
CA VAL A 37 -8.94 6.07 -0.12
C VAL A 37 -9.61 7.03 -1.10
N ASP A 38 -8.83 7.71 -1.94
CA ASP A 38 -9.36 8.60 -2.99
C ASP A 38 -10.30 7.86 -3.96
N ALA A 39 -9.91 6.68 -4.42
CA ALA A 39 -10.75 5.88 -5.31
C ALA A 39 -12.07 5.43 -4.65
N LEU A 40 -12.04 5.09 -3.35
CA LEU A 40 -13.23 4.69 -2.60
C LEU A 40 -14.17 5.86 -2.35
N LEU A 41 -13.63 7.02 -1.99
CA LEU A 41 -14.40 8.25 -1.81
C LEU A 41 -15.07 8.67 -3.12
N ARG A 42 -14.36 8.63 -4.25
CA ARG A 42 -14.94 8.91 -5.57
C ARG A 42 -16.08 7.99 -5.96
N LYS A 43 -16.08 6.74 -5.45
CA LYS A 43 -17.11 5.74 -5.73
C LYS A 43 -18.19 5.66 -4.65
N ASN A 44 -18.10 6.45 -3.57
CA ASN A 44 -18.93 6.32 -2.37
C ASN A 44 -19.01 4.88 -1.84
N GLN A 45 -17.91 4.14 -1.92
CA GLN A 45 -17.84 2.73 -1.52
C GLN A 45 -17.10 2.57 -0.19
N ILE A 46 -17.63 1.70 0.67
CA ILE A 46 -16.95 1.29 1.90
C ILE A 46 -15.80 0.35 1.52
N TYR A 47 -14.63 0.55 2.13
CA TYR A 47 -13.51 -0.36 1.96
C TYR A 47 -13.89 -1.77 2.40
N THR A 48 -14.01 -2.66 1.42
CA THR A 48 -14.13 -4.10 1.66
C THR A 48 -12.82 -4.73 1.21
N PRO A 49 -11.92 -5.09 2.13
CA PRO A 49 -10.77 -5.89 1.74
C PRO A 49 -11.35 -7.19 1.17
N GLN A 50 -11.18 -7.40 -0.14
CA GLN A 50 -11.36 -8.70 -0.75
C GLN A 50 -10.56 -9.65 0.16
N ARG A 51 -11.23 -10.62 0.81
CA ARG A 51 -10.54 -11.67 1.56
C ARG A 51 -9.40 -12.10 0.64
N SER A 52 -8.14 -12.00 1.08
CA SER A 52 -7.08 -12.65 0.34
C SER A 52 -7.50 -14.12 0.34
N VAL A 53 -8.01 -14.56 -0.81
CA VAL A 53 -8.24 -15.98 -1.03
C VAL A 53 -6.82 -16.49 -1.15
N ASN A 54 -6.27 -16.91 -0.01
CA ASN A 54 -5.02 -17.63 0.05
C ASN A 54 -5.31 -18.97 -0.65
N THR A 55 -5.08 -19.01 -1.95
CA THR A 55 -4.87 -20.25 -2.70
C THR A 55 -3.38 -20.47 -2.80
#